data_AF-A0A540LZS5-F1
#
_entry.id   AF-A0A540LZS5-F1
#
_cell.length_a   1.000
_cell.length_b   1.000
_cell.length_c   1.000
_cell.angle_alpha   90.00
_cell.angle_beta   90.00
_cell.angle_gamma   90.00
#
_symmetry.space_group_name_H-M   'P 1'
#
loop_
_entity.id
_entity.type
_entity.pdbx_description
1 polymer ?
#
loop_
_entity_poly.entity_id
_entity_poly.type
_entity_poly.pdbx_seq_one_letter_code
_entity_poly.pdbx_strand_id
1 'polypeptide(L)'
;MVNIKRRNQIYGIVASSNLASPLWDSWKPEKGSAAPSLSDITWPSAGAFAAMAILGRMDQILAQKGMSMTIAPLGAVSAVLFATPSSPGARKYNMFMAQIGCAAIGVLTFSTFGPGWLARSVALAASVAFMICTRSTHPPAASLPLLFIDGAKFHNLSFWYALFPGTAGCVLLCLIQEIVLYLKENFKF
;
A
#
# COMPACT_ATOMS: atom_id res chain seq x y z
N MET A 1 -33.62 10.07 47.78
CA MET A 1 -34.06 10.76 46.54
C MET A 1 -33.03 10.48 45.45
N VAL A 2 -33.36 9.56 44.53
CA VAL A 2 -32.47 9.13 43.43
C VAL A 2 -32.86 9.92 42.18
N ASN A 3 -31.95 10.73 41.64
CA ASN A 3 -32.19 11.59 40.47
C ASN A 3 -31.60 10.93 39.21
N ILE A 4 -32.44 10.22 38.46
CA ILE A 4 -32.09 9.60 37.17
C ILE A 4 -32.38 10.62 36.06
N LYS A 5 -31.34 11.30 35.59
CA LYS A 5 -31.43 12.23 34.46
C LYS A 5 -31.46 11.42 33.15
N ARG A 6 -32.66 11.19 32.61
CA ARG A 6 -32.88 10.59 31.28
C ARG A 6 -32.22 11.44 30.20
N ARG A 7 -31.32 10.83 29.43
CA ARG A 7 -30.78 11.38 28.17
C ARG A 7 -31.85 11.28 27.09
N ASN A 8 -32.42 12.41 26.68
CA ASN A 8 -33.15 12.51 25.42
C ASN A 8 -32.15 12.51 24.25
N GLN A 9 -31.86 11.34 23.68
CA GLN A 9 -31.32 11.25 22.33
C GLN A 9 -32.47 11.55 21.35
N ILE A 10 -32.45 12.75 20.78
CA ILE A 10 -33.25 13.08 19.61
C ILE A 10 -32.59 12.37 18.44
N TYR A 11 -33.19 11.25 18.01
CA TYR A 11 -32.91 10.64 16.72
C TYR A 11 -33.44 11.58 15.64
N GLY A 12 -32.57 12.49 15.17
CA GLY A 12 -32.80 13.18 13.91
C GLY A 12 -32.76 12.16 12.79
N ILE A 13 -33.92 11.71 12.32
CA ILE A 13 -34.04 11.02 11.04
C ILE A 13 -33.67 12.05 9.97
N VAL A 14 -32.40 12.05 9.54
CA VAL A 14 -31.96 12.76 8.36
C VAL A 14 -32.59 12.04 7.17
N ALA A 15 -33.67 12.59 6.64
CA ALA A 15 -34.23 12.18 5.37
C ALA A 15 -33.15 12.35 4.31
N SER A 16 -32.57 11.25 3.82
CA SER A 16 -31.68 11.26 2.67
C SER A 16 -32.49 11.57 1.41
N SER A 17 -32.67 12.85 1.10
CA SER A 17 -32.98 13.28 -0.26
C SER A 17 -31.71 13.18 -1.12
N ASN A 18 -31.22 11.95 -1.36
CA ASN A 18 -30.21 11.69 -2.37
C ASN A 18 -30.89 11.63 -3.75
N LEU A 19 -31.40 12.77 -4.21
CA LEU A 19 -31.64 12.99 -5.63
C LEU A 19 -30.31 13.40 -6.24
N ALA A 20 -29.58 12.38 -6.73
CA ALA A 20 -28.42 12.47 -7.62
C ALA A 20 -27.54 13.71 -7.41
N SER A 21 -26.60 13.64 -6.46
CA SER A 21 -25.42 14.49 -6.60
C SER A 21 -24.83 14.25 -8.00
N PRO A 22 -24.47 15.31 -8.76
CA PRO A 22 -23.80 15.14 -10.03
C PRO A 22 -22.63 14.19 -9.84
N LEU A 23 -22.45 13.21 -10.72
CA LEU A 23 -21.32 12.27 -10.65
C LEU A 23 -19.97 12.99 -10.45
N TRP A 24 -19.88 14.22 -10.98
CA TRP A 24 -18.77 15.15 -10.84
C TRP A 24 -18.46 15.64 -9.42
N ASP A 25 -19.46 15.80 -8.55
CA ASP A 25 -19.23 16.22 -7.17
C ASP A 25 -18.67 15.09 -6.30
N SER A 26 -18.85 13.82 -6.69
CA SER A 26 -18.16 12.67 -6.08
C SER A 26 -16.69 12.56 -6.50
N TRP A 27 -16.28 13.20 -7.60
CA TRP A 27 -14.90 13.17 -8.11
C TRP A 27 -14.04 14.27 -7.51
N LYS A 28 -14.67 15.31 -6.95
CA LYS A 28 -13.94 16.36 -6.25
C LYS A 28 -13.41 15.77 -4.94
N PRO A 29 -12.13 16.02 -4.59
CA PRO A 29 -11.63 15.65 -3.28
C PRO A 29 -12.53 16.31 -2.22
N GLU A 30 -12.92 15.54 -1.19
CA GLU A 30 -13.71 16.09 -0.10
C GLU A 30 -13.03 17.34 0.46
N LYS A 31 -13.78 18.45 0.53
CA LYS A 31 -13.34 19.65 1.24
C LYS A 31 -13.38 19.38 2.74
N GLY A 32 -12.37 18.67 3.24
CA GLY A 32 -12.24 18.28 4.63
C GLY A 32 -10.82 18.45 5.15
N SER A 33 -10.67 19.40 6.08
CA SER A 33 -9.49 19.77 6.87
C SER A 33 -8.50 20.76 6.23
N ALA A 34 -7.97 21.62 7.08
CA ALA A 34 -7.13 22.77 6.75
C ALA A 34 -5.95 22.41 5.83
N ALA A 35 -5.48 23.40 5.05
CA ALA A 35 -4.32 23.24 4.17
C ALA A 35 -3.16 22.59 4.97
N PRO A 36 -2.59 21.47 4.48
CA PRO A 36 -1.51 20.80 5.17
C PRO A 36 -0.35 21.78 5.37
N SER A 37 0.23 21.79 6.58
CA SER A 37 1.38 22.63 6.86
C SER A 37 2.54 22.25 5.94
N LEU A 38 3.40 23.21 5.56
CA LEU A 38 4.56 22.89 4.71
C LEU A 38 5.43 21.78 5.33
N SER A 39 5.53 21.73 6.65
CA SER A 39 6.21 20.68 7.40
C SER A 39 5.55 19.30 7.25
N ASP A 40 4.24 19.22 7.03
CA ASP A 40 3.52 17.98 6.76
C ASP A 40 3.66 17.49 5.32
N ILE A 41 4.17 18.33 4.41
CA ILE A 41 4.43 17.96 3.00
C ILE A 41 5.91 17.64 2.80
N THR A 42 6.80 18.46 3.35
CA THR A 42 8.25 18.34 3.15
C THR A 42 8.81 17.10 3.83
N TRP A 43 8.35 16.77 5.05
CA TRP A 43 8.82 15.57 5.76
C TRP A 43 8.49 14.27 5.03
N PRO A 44 7.22 14.02 4.65
CA PRO A 44 6.86 12.86 3.84
C PRO A 44 7.60 12.80 2.50
N SER A 45 7.74 13.93 1.81
CA SER A 45 8.40 13.98 0.50
C SER A 45 9.89 13.66 0.61
N ALA A 46 10.57 14.21 1.61
CA ALA A 46 11.97 13.90 1.90
C ALA A 46 12.16 12.44 2.33
N GLY A 47 11.24 11.91 3.15
CA GLY A 47 11.22 10.50 3.54
C GLY A 47 11.05 9.55 2.36
N ALA A 48 10.08 9.85 1.48
CA ALA A 48 9.83 9.07 0.25
C ALA A 48 11.03 9.13 -0.72
N PHE A 49 11.64 10.31 -0.89
CA PHE A 49 12.84 10.46 -1.69
C PHE A 49 14.00 9.64 -1.12
N ALA A 50 14.27 9.74 0.19
CA ALA A 50 15.33 8.99 0.84
C ALA A 50 15.10 7.47 0.72
N ALA A 51 13.85 7.03 0.94
CA ALA A 51 13.47 5.63 0.79
C ALA A 51 13.72 5.11 -0.64
N MET A 52 13.27 5.84 -1.65
CA MET A 52 13.46 5.47 -3.05
C MET A 52 14.92 5.58 -3.48
N ALA A 53 15.68 6.54 -2.97
CA ALA A 53 17.10 6.67 -3.25
C ALA A 53 17.89 5.48 -2.68
N ILE A 54 17.60 5.06 -1.45
CA ILE A 54 18.25 3.90 -0.83
C ILE A 54 17.85 2.62 -1.58
N LEU A 55 16.55 2.40 -1.83
CA LEU A 55 16.06 1.25 -2.61
C LEU A 55 16.69 1.20 -4.01
N GLY A 56 16.71 2.33 -4.72
CA GLY A 56 17.29 2.43 -6.06
C GLY A 56 18.81 2.18 -6.07
N ARG A 57 19.55 2.63 -5.05
CA ARG A 57 20.98 2.34 -4.92
C ARG A 57 21.24 0.87 -4.59
N MET A 58 20.44 0.26 -3.72
CA MET A 58 20.50 -1.17 -3.45
C MET A 58 20.19 -1.98 -4.71
N ASP A 59 19.20 -1.55 -5.49
CA ASP A 59 18.85 -2.18 -6.77
C ASP A 59 19.98 -2.09 -7.78
N GLN A 60 20.66 -0.95 -7.91
CA GLN A 60 21.83 -0.85 -8.80
C GLN A 60 22.95 -1.83 -8.41
N ILE A 61 23.19 -2.02 -7.10
CA ILE A 61 24.19 -2.98 -6.60
C ILE A 61 23.75 -4.42 -6.90
N LEU A 62 22.46 -4.74 -6.73
CA LEU A 62 21.92 -6.06 -7.03
C LEU A 62 21.80 -6.32 -8.53
N ALA A 63 21.58 -5.30 -9.34
CA ALA A 63 21.45 -5.38 -10.79
C ALA A 63 22.76 -5.84 -11.44
N GLN A 64 23.91 -5.48 -10.85
CA GLN A 64 25.22 -6.02 -11.22
C GLN A 64 25.30 -7.55 -11.03
N LYS A 65 24.50 -8.11 -10.14
CA LYS A 65 24.36 -9.56 -9.92
C LYS A 65 23.16 -10.18 -10.67
N GLY A 66 22.51 -9.43 -11.57
CA GLY A 66 21.34 -9.87 -12.34
C GLY A 66 20.02 -9.88 -11.56
N MET A 67 20.02 -9.44 -10.30
CA MET A 67 18.85 -9.40 -9.42
C MET A 67 18.29 -7.98 -9.38
N SER A 68 16.97 -7.81 -9.47
CA SER A 68 16.33 -6.52 -9.26
C SER A 68 15.30 -6.67 -8.14
N MET A 69 15.41 -5.78 -7.17
CA MET A 69 14.68 -5.78 -5.91
C MET A 69 13.74 -4.57 -5.80
N THR A 70 13.99 -3.51 -6.58
CA THR A 70 13.07 -2.38 -6.73
C THR A 70 11.97 -2.74 -7.72
N ILE A 71 10.95 -3.38 -7.18
CA ILE A 71 9.74 -3.72 -7.91
C ILE A 71 8.86 -2.46 -7.96
N ALA A 72 8.29 -2.10 -9.12
CA ALA A 72 7.40 -0.93 -9.30
C ALA A 72 6.34 -0.70 -8.18
N PRO A 73 5.74 -1.74 -7.56
CA PRO A 73 4.82 -1.62 -6.44
C PRO A 73 5.45 -0.99 -5.19
N LEU A 74 6.75 -1.17 -4.93
CA LEU A 74 7.43 -0.61 -3.76
C LEU A 74 7.44 0.93 -3.77
N GLY A 75 7.45 1.54 -4.95
CA GLY A 75 7.28 2.99 -5.08
C GLY A 75 5.87 3.47 -4.71
N ALA A 76 4.84 2.68 -5.05
CA ALA A 76 3.48 2.98 -4.60
C ALA A 76 3.31 2.73 -3.09
N VAL A 77 3.96 1.70 -2.55
CA VAL A 77 4.01 1.44 -1.10
C VAL A 77 4.64 2.63 -0.38
N SER A 78 5.80 3.11 -0.84
CA SER A 78 6.48 4.27 -0.23
C SER A 78 5.59 5.50 -0.28
N ALA A 79 5.00 5.81 -1.44
CA ALA A 79 4.08 6.94 -1.56
C ALA A 79 2.91 6.86 -0.56
N VAL A 80 2.26 5.70 -0.43
CA VAL A 80 1.14 5.52 0.53
C VAL A 80 1.60 5.64 1.99
N LEU A 81 2.76 5.06 2.31
CA LEU A 81 3.30 5.05 3.67
C LEU A 81 3.67 6.46 4.15
N PHE A 82 4.28 7.27 3.28
CA PHE A 82 4.66 8.64 3.60
C PHE A 82 3.49 9.63 3.46
N ALA A 83 2.65 9.51 2.43
CA ALA A 83 1.54 10.44 2.21
C ALA A 83 0.39 10.26 3.21
N THR A 84 0.16 9.04 3.71
CA THR A 84 -0.90 8.80 4.70
C THR A 84 -0.49 7.73 5.72
N PRO A 85 0.44 8.06 6.63
CA PRO A 85 1.01 7.12 7.61
C PRO A 85 -0.04 6.57 8.57
N SER A 86 -1.08 7.35 8.87
CA SER A 86 -2.18 6.97 9.77
C SER A 86 -3.26 6.13 9.10
N SER A 87 -3.15 5.87 7.78
CA SER A 87 -4.17 5.11 7.07
C SER A 87 -4.18 3.64 7.50
N PRO A 88 -5.35 2.97 7.46
CA PRO A 88 -5.43 1.52 7.70
C PRO A 88 -4.49 0.72 6.77
N GLY A 89 -4.26 1.20 5.55
CA GLY A 89 -3.39 0.57 4.56
C GLY A 89 -1.89 0.74 4.82
N ALA A 90 -1.48 1.71 5.63
CA ALA A 90 -0.08 1.93 6.05
C ALA A 90 0.32 1.08 7.27
N ARG A 91 -0.62 0.35 7.88
CA ARG A 91 -0.32 -0.58 8.98
C ARG A 91 0.62 -1.68 8.48
N LYS A 92 1.73 -1.88 9.19
CA LYS A 92 2.76 -2.90 8.87
C LYS A 92 2.14 -4.27 8.59
N TYR A 93 1.21 -4.71 9.45
CA TYR A 93 0.50 -5.98 9.29
C TYR A 93 -0.21 -6.10 7.93
N ASN A 94 -0.93 -5.06 7.52
CA ASN A 94 -1.68 -5.06 6.27
C ASN A 94 -0.74 -5.12 5.07
N MET A 95 0.36 -4.38 5.13
CA MET A 95 1.39 -4.38 4.10
C MET A 95 2.03 -5.76 3.94
N PHE A 96 2.50 -6.38 5.04
CA PHE A 96 3.13 -7.70 4.99
C PHE A 96 2.20 -8.80 4.52
N MET A 97 0.97 -8.86 5.06
CA MET A 97 -0.01 -9.89 4.68
C MET A 97 -0.40 -9.76 3.22
N ALA A 98 -0.70 -8.55 2.76
CA ALA A 98 -1.04 -8.31 1.36
C ALA A 98 0.13 -8.65 0.43
N GLN A 99 1.35 -8.26 0.77
CA GLN A 99 2.52 -8.56 -0.04
C GLN A 99 2.79 -10.05 -0.20
N ILE A 100 2.84 -10.78 0.92
CA ILE A 100 3.13 -12.21 0.91
C ILE A 100 2.00 -12.96 0.18
N GLY A 101 0.75 -12.61 0.46
CA GLY A 101 -0.41 -13.23 -0.18
C GLY A 101 -0.50 -12.94 -1.67
N CYS A 102 -0.38 -11.68 -2.09
CA CYS A 102 -0.39 -11.29 -3.50
C CYS A 102 0.79 -11.89 -4.25
N ALA A 103 1.98 -11.95 -3.64
CA ALA A 103 3.13 -12.62 -4.24
C ALA A 103 2.86 -14.12 -4.43
N ALA A 104 2.37 -14.83 -3.40
CA ALA A 104 2.02 -16.25 -3.51
C ALA A 104 0.97 -16.52 -4.60
N ILE A 105 -0.07 -15.68 -4.68
CA ILE A 105 -1.11 -15.76 -5.72
C ILE A 105 -0.50 -15.51 -7.11
N GLY A 106 0.39 -14.53 -7.25
CA GLY A 106 1.09 -14.24 -8.49
C GLY A 106 1.89 -15.42 -9.00
N VAL A 107 2.69 -16.06 -8.13
CA VAL A 107 3.48 -17.22 -8.55
C VAL A 107 2.59 -18.44 -8.82
N LEU A 108 1.54 -18.67 -8.03
CA LEU A 108 0.59 -19.76 -8.25
C LEU A 108 -0.10 -19.63 -9.61
N THR A 109 -0.68 -18.45 -9.89
CA THR A 109 -1.39 -18.18 -11.14
C THR A 109 -0.48 -18.21 -12.35
N PHE A 110 0.75 -17.68 -12.23
CA PHE A 110 1.78 -17.81 -13.25
C PHE A 110 2.14 -19.27 -13.53
N SER A 111 2.30 -20.09 -12.49
CA SER A 111 2.63 -21.51 -12.65
C SER A 111 1.50 -22.31 -13.29
N THR A 112 0.23 -21.96 -13.06
CA THR A 112 -0.92 -22.68 -13.61
C THR A 112 -1.33 -22.21 -15.00
N PHE A 113 -1.25 -20.91 -15.30
CA PHE A 113 -1.75 -20.32 -16.54
C PHE A 113 -0.65 -19.80 -17.47
N GLY A 114 0.59 -19.73 -16.99
CA GLY A 114 1.72 -19.17 -17.73
C GLY A 114 1.67 -17.65 -17.91
N PRO A 115 2.58 -17.07 -18.69
CA PRO A 115 2.55 -15.66 -19.06
C PRO A 115 1.38 -15.39 -20.01
N GLY A 116 0.39 -14.61 -19.59
CA GLY A 116 -0.78 -14.32 -20.43
C GLY A 116 -1.78 -13.36 -19.79
N TRP A 117 -2.70 -12.84 -20.59
CA TRP A 117 -3.75 -11.92 -20.12
C TRP A 117 -4.68 -12.59 -19.11
N LEU A 118 -4.97 -13.88 -19.28
CA LEU A 118 -5.76 -14.68 -18.34
C LEU A 118 -5.09 -14.77 -16.97
N ALA A 119 -3.79 -15.08 -16.93
CA ALA A 119 -3.05 -15.12 -15.67
C ALA A 119 -3.11 -13.76 -14.95
N ARG A 120 -2.92 -12.66 -15.68
CA ARG A 120 -2.97 -11.29 -15.12
C ARG A 120 -4.32 -11.00 -14.48
N SER A 121 -5.41 -11.28 -15.19
CA SER A 121 -6.77 -11.04 -14.70
C SER A 121 -7.11 -11.90 -13.48
N VAL A 122 -6.78 -13.20 -13.53
CA VAL A 122 -7.05 -14.13 -12.41
C VAL A 122 -6.20 -13.77 -11.19
N ALA A 123 -4.92 -13.46 -11.39
CA ALA A 123 -4.00 -13.09 -10.30
C ALA A 123 -4.46 -11.81 -9.59
N LEU A 124 -4.86 -10.78 -10.35
CA LEU A 124 -5.38 -9.55 -9.79
C LEU A 124 -6.69 -9.79 -9.02
N ALA A 125 -7.64 -10.50 -9.63
CA ALA A 125 -8.92 -10.80 -9.00
C ALA A 125 -8.75 -11.61 -7.70
N ALA A 126 -7.92 -12.64 -7.72
CA ALA A 126 -7.61 -13.46 -6.55
C ALA A 126 -6.89 -12.65 -5.46
N SER A 127 -5.97 -11.76 -5.84
CA SER A 127 -5.26 -10.88 -4.89
C SER A 127 -6.20 -9.89 -4.21
N VAL A 128 -7.15 -9.32 -4.96
CA VAL A 128 -8.19 -8.44 -4.39
C VAL A 128 -9.09 -9.23 -3.44
N ALA A 129 -9.56 -10.40 -3.86
CA ALA A 129 -10.37 -11.27 -3.00
C ALA A 129 -9.64 -11.67 -1.71
N PHE A 130 -8.35 -11.99 -1.81
CA PHE A 130 -7.50 -12.29 -0.67
C PHE A 130 -7.42 -11.11 0.31
N MET A 131 -7.08 -9.91 -0.18
CA MET A 131 -6.99 -8.71 0.66
C MET A 131 -8.32 -8.38 1.35
N ILE A 132 -9.45 -8.59 0.68
CA ILE A 132 -10.79 -8.42 1.27
C ILE A 132 -11.01 -9.44 2.39
N CYS A 133 -10.68 -10.70 2.15
CA CYS A 133 -10.87 -11.80 3.11
C CYS A 133 -10.00 -11.62 4.36
N THR A 134 -8.73 -11.25 4.19
CA THR A 134 -7.78 -11.06 5.30
C THR A 134 -7.90 -9.69 5.98
N ARG A 135 -8.78 -8.82 5.49
CA ARG A 135 -8.90 -7.40 5.92
C ARG A 135 -7.58 -6.63 5.81
N SER A 136 -6.64 -7.12 4.99
CA SER A 136 -5.33 -6.51 4.76
C SER A 136 -5.35 -5.70 3.46
N THR A 137 -6.20 -4.68 3.39
CA THR A 137 -6.32 -3.84 2.20
C THR A 137 -5.06 -3.00 2.03
N HIS A 138 -4.19 -3.43 1.12
CA HIS A 138 -3.01 -2.68 0.72
C HIS A 138 -2.95 -2.65 -0.82
N PRO A 139 -3.65 -1.70 -1.47
CA PRO A 139 -3.75 -1.62 -2.92
C PRO A 139 -2.41 -1.65 -3.67
N PRO A 140 -1.30 -1.08 -3.14
CA PRO A 140 0.01 -1.21 -3.78
C PRO A 140 0.45 -2.67 -3.98
N ALA A 141 0.05 -3.61 -3.10
CA ALA A 141 0.43 -5.02 -3.27
C ALA A 141 -0.27 -5.70 -4.46
N ALA A 142 -1.38 -5.15 -4.97
CA ALA A 142 -2.14 -5.75 -6.07
C ALA A 142 -1.39 -5.75 -7.41
N SER A 143 -0.37 -4.92 -7.56
CA SER A 143 0.47 -4.87 -8.76
C SER A 143 1.65 -5.85 -8.74
N LEU A 144 1.99 -6.46 -7.59
CA LEU A 144 3.00 -7.52 -7.51
C LEU A 144 2.68 -8.78 -8.33
N PRO A 145 1.46 -9.35 -8.26
CA PRO A 145 1.11 -10.53 -9.04
C PRO A 145 1.32 -10.31 -10.54
N LEU A 146 0.96 -9.12 -11.02
CA LEU A 146 1.15 -8.73 -12.42
C LEU A 146 2.64 -8.71 -12.80
N LEU A 147 3.48 -8.18 -11.91
CA LEU A 147 4.92 -8.15 -12.13
C LEU A 147 5.54 -9.55 -12.16
N PHE A 148 5.06 -10.51 -11.36
CA PHE A 148 5.54 -11.88 -11.46
C PHE A 148 5.18 -12.53 -12.79
N ILE A 149 4.01 -12.20 -13.34
CA ILE A 149 3.55 -12.72 -14.62
C ILE A 149 4.31 -12.09 -15.80
N ASP A 150 4.62 -10.80 -15.72
CA ASP A 150 5.34 -10.06 -16.77
C ASP A 150 6.86 -10.16 -16.68
N GLY A 151 7.38 -10.54 -15.51
CA GLY A 151 8.81 -10.60 -15.25
C GLY A 151 9.46 -11.80 -15.92
N ALA A 152 9.83 -11.64 -17.19
CA ALA A 152 10.57 -12.65 -17.97
C ALA A 152 11.88 -13.12 -17.30
N LYS A 153 12.46 -12.31 -16.42
CA LYS A 153 13.65 -12.66 -15.61
C LYS A 153 13.37 -13.69 -14.52
N PHE A 154 12.12 -13.88 -14.09
CA PHE A 154 11.78 -14.84 -13.02
C PHE A 154 11.50 -16.26 -13.53
N HIS A 155 11.46 -16.49 -14.85
CA HIS A 155 11.24 -17.82 -15.43
C HIS A 155 12.26 -18.89 -15.00
N ASN A 156 13.45 -18.49 -14.52
CA ASN A 156 14.51 -19.40 -14.08
C ASN A 156 14.86 -19.30 -12.60
N LEU A 157 14.19 -18.44 -11.82
CA LEU A 157 14.49 -18.27 -10.40
C LEU A 157 13.46 -19.02 -9.54
N SER A 158 13.97 -19.84 -8.61
CA SER A 158 13.17 -20.58 -7.63
C SER A 158 12.11 -19.71 -6.95
N PHE A 159 10.95 -20.29 -6.61
CA PHE A 159 9.82 -19.66 -5.89
C PHE A 159 10.23 -18.72 -4.74
N TRP A 160 11.32 -19.05 -4.04
CA TRP A 160 11.90 -18.24 -2.96
C TRP A 160 12.36 -16.84 -3.39
N TYR A 161 12.82 -16.68 -4.62
CA TYR A 161 13.29 -15.42 -5.17
C TYR A 161 12.18 -14.44 -5.55
N ALA A 162 10.95 -14.93 -5.70
CA ALA A 162 9.78 -14.06 -5.88
C ALA A 162 9.38 -13.41 -4.55
N LEU A 163 9.41 -14.18 -3.46
CA LEU A 163 9.01 -13.70 -2.14
C LEU A 163 10.04 -12.74 -1.51
N PHE A 164 11.33 -13.00 -1.74
CA PHE A 164 12.45 -12.28 -1.13
C PHE A 164 12.49 -10.76 -1.41
N PRO A 165 12.43 -10.27 -2.67
CA PRO A 165 12.52 -8.83 -2.95
C PRO A 165 11.30 -8.06 -2.42
N GLY A 166 10.10 -8.66 -2.48
CA GLY A 166 8.89 -8.04 -1.96
C GLY A 166 8.92 -7.89 -0.45
N THR A 167 9.23 -8.97 0.27
CA THR A 167 9.30 -8.96 1.73
C THR A 167 10.43 -8.06 2.25
N ALA A 168 11.64 -8.17 1.69
CA ALA A 168 12.77 -7.38 2.15
C ALA A 168 12.63 -5.88 1.78
N GLY A 169 12.02 -5.55 0.63
CA GLY A 169 11.65 -4.17 0.29
C GLY A 169 10.64 -3.58 1.29
N CYS A 170 9.66 -4.38 1.72
CA CYS A 170 8.69 -3.98 2.75
C CYS A 170 9.31 -3.76 4.13
N VAL A 171 10.22 -4.64 4.56
CA VAL A 171 10.96 -4.45 5.83
C VAL A 171 11.75 -3.14 5.78
N LEU A 172 12.46 -2.88 4.68
CA LEU A 172 13.25 -1.66 4.53
C LEU A 172 12.38 -0.40 4.56
N LEU A 173 11.24 -0.41 3.85
CA LEU A 173 10.27 0.69 3.87
C LEU A 173 9.69 0.93 5.26
N CYS A 174 9.37 -0.13 6.01
CA CYS A 174 8.95 0.01 7.40
C CYS A 174 10.02 0.66 8.28
N LEU A 175 11.29 0.28 8.12
CA LEU A 175 12.39 0.86 8.90
C LEU A 175 12.57 2.34 8.59
N ILE A 176 12.56 2.72 7.30
CA ILE A 176 12.72 4.13 6.90
C ILE A 176 11.53 4.96 7.36
N GLN A 177 10.32 4.41 7.29
CA GLN A 177 9.12 5.07 7.83
C GLN A 177 9.24 5.34 9.32
N GLU A 178 9.69 4.37 10.12
CA GLU A 178 9.90 4.59 11.56
C GLU A 178 10.96 5.65 11.83
N ILE A 179 12.06 5.65 11.07
CA ILE A 179 13.10 6.68 11.19
C ILE A 179 12.53 8.06 10.89
N VAL A 180 11.72 8.20 9.84
CA VAL A 180 11.10 9.48 9.45
C VAL A 180 10.08 9.94 10.49
N LEU A 181 9.27 9.03 11.03
CA LEU A 181 8.33 9.35 12.12
C LEU A 181 9.09 9.77 13.39
N TYR A 182 10.15 9.04 13.75
CA TYR A 182 11.01 9.35 14.89
C TYR A 182 11.69 10.72 14.74
N LEU A 183 12.15 11.04 13.53
CA LEU A 183 12.79 12.32 13.24
C LEU A 183 11.79 13.48 13.26
N LYS A 184 10.55 13.24 12.78
CA LYS A 184 9.44 14.20 12.87
C LYS A 184 9.02 14.48 14.32
N GLU A 185 9.05 13.48 15.20
CA GLU A 185 8.75 13.66 16.63
C GLU A 185 9.87 14.37 17.39
N ASN A 186 11.15 14.09 17.08
CA ASN A 186 12.29 14.73 17.74
C ASN A 186 12.59 16.15 17.24
N PHE A 187 12.37 16.43 15.94
CA PHE A 187 12.58 17.75 15.34
C PHE A 187 11.22 18.40 15.04
N LYS A 188 10.47 18.72 16.10
CA LYS A 188 9.36 19.66 16.01
C LYS A 188 9.95 21.08 15.93
N PHE A 189 9.98 21.64 14.72
CA PHE A 189 10.06 23.09 14.51
C PHE A 189 8.65 23.68 14.47
#